data_AF-A0AAD9CN11-F1
#
_entry.id   AF-A0AAD9CN11-F1
#
_cell.length_a   1.000
_cell.length_b   1.000
_cell.length_c   1.000
_cell.angle_alpha   90.00
_cell.angle_beta   90.00
_cell.angle_gamma   90.00
#
_symmetry.space_group_name_H-M   'P 1'
#
loop_
_entity.id
_entity.type
_entity.pdbx_description
1 polymer ?
#
loop_
_entity_poly.entity_id
_entity_poly.type
_entity_poly.pdbx_seq_one_letter_code
_entity_poly.pdbx_strand_id
1 'polypeptide(L)'
;MLEEIRDYIIAEARRDNGDRATWDVSIMELKAFIALLYVRGAYCGKNIEVESFWSEQWGNAFFNATLSRNRFRDIMRYLRFDKRRPAGAG
;
A
#
# COMPACT_ATOMS: atom_id res chain seq x y z
N MET A 1 -2.22 6.53 -15.39
CA MET A 1 -1.93 5.24 -14.73
C MET A 1 -1.62 5.38 -13.24
N LEU A 2 -0.43 5.80 -12.79
CA LEU A 2 -0.13 5.89 -11.34
C LEU A 2 -0.96 6.94 -10.60
N GLU A 3 -1.22 8.09 -11.23
CA GLU A 3 -2.13 9.12 -10.70
C GLU A 3 -3.55 8.57 -10.54
N GLU A 4 -4.05 7.84 -11.52
CA GLU A 4 -5.40 7.25 -11.46
C GLU A 4 -5.50 6.19 -10.36
N ILE A 5 -4.49 5.33 -10.23
CA ILE A 5 -4.39 4.35 -9.14
C ILE A 5 -4.41 5.07 -7.79
N ARG A 6 -3.61 6.14 -7.65
CA ARG A 6 -3.61 6.97 -6.45
C ARG A 6 -5.02 7.50 -6.14
N ASP A 7 -5.71 8.07 -7.14
CA ASP A 7 -7.05 8.61 -6.96
C ASP A 7 -8.05 7.52 -6.51
N TYR A 8 -7.94 6.30 -7.04
CA TYR A 8 -8.78 5.18 -6.63
C TYR A 8 -8.50 4.72 -5.19
N ILE A 9 -7.23 4.68 -4.79
CA ILE A 9 -6.83 4.34 -3.41
C ILE A 9 -7.37 5.38 -2.43
N ILE A 10 -7.22 6.67 -2.74
CA ILE A 10 -7.74 7.77 -1.90
C ILE A 10 -9.26 7.71 -1.82
N ALA A 11 -9.93 7.48 -2.95
CA ALA A 11 -11.38 7.36 -2.99
C ALA A 11 -11.89 6.16 -2.17
N GLU A 12 -11.19 5.03 -2.15
CA GLU A 12 -11.55 3.88 -1.32
C GLU A 12 -11.27 4.15 0.16
N ALA A 13 -10.15 4.78 0.51
CA ALA A 13 -9.82 5.13 1.89
C ALA A 13 -10.84 6.10 2.51
N ARG A 14 -11.33 7.07 1.73
CA ARG A 14 -12.35 8.05 2.16
C ARG A 14 -13.75 7.44 2.30
N ARG A 15 -14.01 6.26 1.72
CA ARG A 15 -15.30 5.56 1.84
C ARG A 15 -15.36 4.65 3.07
N ASP A 16 -14.22 4.22 3.59
CA ASP A 16 -14.19 3.45 4.82
C ASP A 16 -14.75 4.33 5.95
N ASN A 17 -15.75 3.84 6.67
CA ASN A 17 -16.76 4.60 7.43
C ASN A 17 -16.21 5.27 8.72
N GLY A 18 -14.94 5.66 8.74
CA GLY A 18 -14.23 6.27 9.87
C GLY A 18 -13.65 7.65 9.56
N ASP A 19 -12.92 8.20 10.52
CA ASP A 19 -12.35 9.57 10.54
C ASP A 19 -11.17 9.79 9.56
N ARG A 20 -11.12 9.02 8.45
CA ARG A 20 -10.06 9.06 7.44
C ARG A 20 -10.34 10.06 6.31
N ALA A 21 -11.15 11.09 6.58
CA ALA A 21 -11.42 12.17 5.61
C ALA A 21 -10.11 12.84 5.11
N THR A 22 -9.10 12.89 5.98
CA THR A 22 -7.77 13.49 5.71
C THR A 22 -6.74 12.48 5.21
N TRP A 23 -7.09 11.20 5.06
CA TRP A 23 -6.14 10.21 4.56
C TRP A 23 -5.83 10.47 3.09
N ASP A 24 -4.54 10.48 2.78
CA ASP A 24 -3.99 10.64 1.45
C ASP A 24 -2.82 9.67 1.28
N VAL A 25 -2.37 9.45 0.06
CA VAL A 25 -1.12 8.77 -0.30
C VAL A 25 -0.48 9.54 -1.44
N SER A 26 0.75 10.01 -1.29
CA SER A 26 1.45 10.70 -2.37
C SER A 26 1.92 9.73 -3.45
N ILE A 27 2.22 10.26 -4.65
CA ILE A 27 2.85 9.46 -5.72
C ILE A 27 4.20 8.91 -5.30
N MET A 28 4.95 9.64 -4.46
CA MET A 28 6.22 9.15 -3.91
C MET A 28 6.02 7.96 -2.98
N GLU A 29 5.03 8.02 -2.08
CA GLU A 29 4.68 6.89 -1.21
C GLU A 29 4.19 5.68 -2.00
N LEU A 30 3.41 5.90 -3.07
CA LEU A 30 2.95 4.82 -3.93
C LEU A 30 4.11 4.16 -4.70
N LYS A 31 5.09 4.95 -5.17
CA LYS A 31 6.32 4.43 -5.78
C LYS A 31 7.16 3.66 -4.76
N ALA A 32 7.30 4.18 -3.54
CA ALA A 32 8.00 3.51 -2.44
C ALA A 32 7.34 2.17 -2.11
N PHE A 33 6.01 2.14 -2.01
CA PHE A 33 5.23 0.92 -1.84
C PHE A 33 5.49 -0.11 -2.96
N ILE A 34 5.45 0.31 -4.23
CA ILE A 34 5.75 -0.56 -5.38
C ILE A 34 7.19 -1.07 -5.34
N ALA A 35 8.16 -0.22 -4.98
CA ALA A 35 9.56 -0.64 -4.85
C ALA A 35 9.72 -1.77 -3.83
N LEU A 36 9.01 -1.70 -2.69
CA LEU A 36 9.00 -2.77 -1.70
C LEU A 36 8.40 -4.08 -2.23
N LEU A 37 7.36 -4.01 -3.08
CA LEU A 37 6.83 -5.20 -3.75
C LEU A 37 7.84 -5.84 -4.70
N TYR A 38 8.60 -5.04 -5.45
CA TYR A 38 9.67 -5.54 -6.31
C TYR A 38 10.79 -6.21 -5.51
N VAL A 39 11.28 -5.55 -4.46
CA VAL A 39 12.33 -6.11 -3.60
C VAL A 39 11.84 -7.38 -2.93
N ARG A 40 10.60 -7.40 -2.42
CA ARG A 40 9.98 -8.63 -1.89
C ARG A 40 9.99 -9.76 -2.91
N GLY A 41 9.58 -9.48 -4.15
CA GLY A 41 9.57 -10.45 -5.25
C GLY A 41 10.96 -10.98 -5.59
N ALA A 42 11.98 -10.12 -5.54
CA ALA A 42 13.37 -10.51 -5.77
C ALA A 42 13.96 -11.34 -4.61
N TYR A 43 13.58 -11.03 -3.37
CA TYR A 43 14.14 -11.65 -2.17
C TYR A 43 13.49 -12.98 -1.76
N CYS A 44 12.27 -13.33 -2.20
CA CYS A 44 11.53 -14.43 -1.58
C CYS A 44 11.08 -15.57 -2.50
N GLY A 45 11.56 -16.77 -2.15
CA GLY A 45 10.78 -18.01 -2.22
C GLY A 45 9.56 -17.97 -1.27
N LYS A 46 8.56 -18.81 -1.55
CA LYS A 46 7.13 -18.69 -1.18
C LYS A 46 6.75 -18.54 0.32
N ASN A 47 7.67 -18.54 1.28
CA ASN A 47 7.37 -18.84 2.69
C ASN A 47 7.68 -17.73 3.73
N ILE A 48 8.07 -16.51 3.33
CA ILE A 48 8.33 -15.42 4.29
C ILE A 48 7.14 -14.46 4.34
N GLU A 49 6.66 -14.18 5.55
CA GLU A 49 5.63 -13.17 5.79
C GLU A 49 6.16 -11.77 5.44
N VAL A 50 5.35 -10.97 4.74
CA VAL A 50 5.76 -9.63 4.28
C VAL A 50 6.12 -8.69 5.44
N GLU A 51 5.48 -8.88 6.59
CA GLU A 51 5.71 -8.05 7.78
C GLU A 51 7.09 -8.34 8.43
N SER A 52 7.65 -9.54 8.22
CA SER A 52 8.97 -9.91 8.75
C SER A 52 10.11 -9.06 8.19
N PHE A 53 9.92 -8.45 7.01
CA PHE A 53 10.91 -7.56 6.41
C PHE A 53 11.14 -6.27 7.21
N TRP A 54 10.24 -5.90 8.11
CA TRP A 54 10.39 -4.78 9.05
C TRP A 54 10.86 -5.22 10.45
N SER A 55 11.28 -6.48 10.61
CA SER A 55 11.90 -6.92 11.87
C SER A 55 13.17 -6.12 12.16
N GLU A 56 13.37 -5.70 13.41
CA GLU A 56 14.59 -5.01 13.84
C GLU A 56 15.83 -5.91 13.74
N GLN A 57 15.66 -7.21 13.98
CA GLN A 57 16.77 -8.17 14.01
C GLN A 57 16.99 -8.87 12.67
N TRP A 58 15.91 -9.26 11.99
CA TRP A 58 15.94 -10.13 10.81
C TRP A 58 15.35 -9.47 9.56
N GLY A 59 15.00 -8.19 9.64
CA GLY A 59 14.39 -7.46 8.55
C GLY A 59 15.39 -7.03 7.48
N ASN A 60 14.87 -6.37 6.46
CA ASN A 60 15.67 -5.79 5.40
C ASN A 60 15.77 -4.27 5.65
N ALA A 61 16.99 -3.75 5.76
CA ALA A 61 17.24 -2.32 5.99
C ALA A 61 16.56 -1.42 4.95
N PHE A 62 16.43 -1.89 3.70
CA PHE A 62 15.72 -1.17 2.65
C PHE A 62 14.24 -0.97 2.97
N PHE A 63 13.58 -1.95 3.60
CA PHE A 63 12.17 -1.85 3.97
C PHE A 63 11.96 -0.79 5.03
N ASN A 64 12.74 -0.84 6.11
CA ASN A 64 12.67 0.14 7.19
C ASN A 64 13.01 1.57 6.72
N ALA A 65 13.96 1.72 5.78
CA ALA A 65 14.35 3.03 5.26
C ALA A 65 13.37 3.62 4.23
N THR A 66 12.57 2.78 3.56
CA THR A 66 11.73 3.23 2.42
C THR A 66 10.32 3.62 2.84
N LEU A 67 9.66 2.80 3.66
CA LEU A 67 8.28 3.04 4.09
C LEU A 67 8.03 2.30 5.40
N SER A 68 7.35 2.92 6.37
CA SER A 68 7.05 2.22 7.62
C SER A 68 6.08 1.05 7.39
N ARG A 69 6.21 0.00 8.21
CA ARG A 69 5.33 -1.19 8.19
C ARG A 69 3.85 -0.83 8.23
N ASN A 70 3.48 0.06 9.16
CA ASN A 70 2.09 0.50 9.32
C ASN A 70 1.58 1.25 8.09
N ARG A 71 2.44 2.08 7.48
CA ARG A 71 2.07 2.81 6.26
C ARG A 71 1.92 1.89 5.05
N PHE A 72 2.79 0.89 4.92
CA PHE A 72 2.65 -0.16 3.92
C PHE A 72 1.32 -0.91 4.07
N ARG A 73 0.97 -1.33 5.30
CA ARG A 73 -0.32 -1.99 5.59
C ARG A 73 -1.53 -1.10 5.28
N ASP A 74 -1.44 0.18 5.61
CA ASP A 74 -2.49 1.16 5.32
C ASP A 74 -2.73 1.29 3.82
N ILE A 75 -1.67 1.44 3.01
CA ILE A 75 -1.79 1.51 1.54
C ILE A 75 -2.34 0.18 1.00
N MET A 76 -1.85 -0.95 1.50
CA MET A 76 -2.30 -2.29 1.09
C MET A 76 -3.81 -2.49 1.32
N ARG A 77 -4.35 -1.99 2.43
CA ARG A 77 -5.77 -2.09 2.80
C ARG A 77 -6.69 -1.43 1.78
N TYR A 78 -6.29 -0.28 1.23
CA TYR A 78 -7.11 0.52 0.32
C TYR A 78 -6.69 0.36 -1.15
N LEU A 79 -5.78 -0.58 -1.46
CA LEU A 79 -5.26 -0.75 -2.80
C LEU A 79 -6.39 -1.06 -3.81
N ARG A 80 -6.49 -0.20 -4.83
CA ARG A 80 -7.45 -0.32 -5.94
C ARG A 80 -6.79 0.13 -7.25
N PHE A 81 -7.16 -0.56 -8.33
CA PHE A 81 -6.68 -0.27 -9.68
C PHE A 81 -7.79 0.23 -10.60
N ASP A 82 -9.03 0.23 -10.12
CA ASP A 82 -10.22 0.61 -10.85
C ASP A 82 -11.10 1.57 -10.04
N LYS A 83 -11.93 2.32 -10.76
CA LYS A 83 -12.98 3.12 -10.14
C LYS A 83 -14.10 2.20 -9.67
N ARG A 84 -14.20 2.04 -8.34
CA ARG A 84 -15.32 1.31 -7.73
C ARG A 84 -16.66 1.92 -8.17
N ARG A 85 -17.47 1.13 -8.87
CA ARG A 85 -18.84 1.51 -9.25
C ARG A 85 -19.76 1.45 -8.02
N PRO A 86 -20.65 2.44 -7.82
CA PRO A 86 -21.63 2.36 -6.75
C PRO A 86 -22.53 1.14 -6.97
N ALA A 87 -22.72 0.34 -5.92
CA ALA A 87 -23.66 -0.78 -5.95
C ALA A 87 -25.07 -0.18 -6.07
N GLY A 88 -25.75 -0.44 -7.20
CA GLY A 88 -27.13 0.03 -7.43
C GLY A 88 -27.39 0.75 -8.75
N ALA A 89 -26.46 0.76 -9.71
CA ALA A 89 -26.78 1.13 -11.10
C ALA A 89 -27.06 -0.14 -11.92
N GLY A 90 -28.27 -0.68 -11.78
CA GLY A 90 -28.84 -1.76 -12.57
C GLY A 90 -30.27 -1.41 -12.94
#